data_AF-A0A075R5X2-F1
#
_entry.id   AF-A0A075R5X2-F1
#
_cell.length_a   1.000
_cell.length_b   1.000
_cell.length_c   1.000
_cell.angle_alpha   90.00
_cell.angle_beta   90.00
_cell.angle_gamma   90.00
#
_symmetry.space_group_name_H-M   'P 1'
#
loop_
_entity.id
_entity.type
_entity.pdbx_description
1 polymer ?
#
loop_
_entity_poly.entity_id
_entity_poly.type
_entity_poly.pdbx_seq_one_letter_code
_entity_poly.pdbx_strand_id
1 'polypeptide(L)' 'MKKEDFFVVKDTEMPAVLLEVGYVTNPMEEQKLLKEDFQYRIATSIIEVIQDYLSNTREED' A
#
# COMPACT_ATOMS: atom_id res chain seq x y z
N MET A 1 10.95 -11.57 -2.08
CA MET A 1 9.57 -11.22 -1.71
C MET A 1 8.92 -12.45 -1.11
N LYS A 2 8.40 -12.34 0.12
CA LYS A 2 7.70 -13.42 0.80
C LYS A 2 6.30 -13.50 0.17
N LYS A 3 6.01 -14.56 -0.58
CA LYS A 3 4.65 -14.79 -1.12
C LYS A 3 3.86 -15.49 -0.03
N GLU A 4 3.08 -14.72 0.71
CA GLU A 4 2.11 -15.23 1.66
C GLU A 4 0.74 -15.34 0.97
N ASP A 5 -0.02 -16.38 1.30
CA ASP A 5 -1.24 -16.78 0.62
C ASP A 5 -2.46 -15.97 1.16
N PHE A 6 -2.40 -14.65 1.02
CA PHE A 6 -3.45 -13.75 1.49
C PHE A 6 -4.69 -13.86 0.60
N PHE A 7 -5.77 -14.42 1.15
CA PHE A 7 -7.03 -14.64 0.43
C PHE A 7 -7.56 -13.39 -0.29
N VAL A 8 -7.42 -12.21 0.33
CA VAL A 8 -7.92 -10.93 -0.19
C VAL A 8 -7.24 -10.42 -1.47
N VAL A 9 -6.08 -10.95 -1.83
CA VAL A 9 -5.33 -10.57 -3.06
C VAL A 9 -5.06 -11.77 -3.99
N LYS A 10 -5.61 -12.94 -3.67
CA LYS A 10 -5.31 -14.19 -4.38
C LYS A 10 -6.12 -14.36 -5.67
N ASP A 11 -7.42 -14.10 -5.61
CA ASP A 11 -8.37 -14.39 -6.68
C ASP A 11 -9.05 -13.10 -7.17
N THR A 12 -8.27 -12.15 -7.68
CA THR A 12 -8.76 -10.85 -8.18
C THR A 12 -8.65 -10.78 -9.70
N GLU A 13 -9.71 -10.30 -10.36
CA GLU A 13 -9.72 -10.11 -11.83
C GLU A 13 -8.92 -8.87 -12.27
N MET A 14 -8.65 -7.96 -11.33
CA MET A 14 -7.82 -6.77 -11.50
C MET A 14 -6.54 -6.87 -10.64
N PRO A 15 -5.47 -6.15 -11.00
CA PRO A 15 -4.27 -6.05 -10.17
C PRO A 15 -4.60 -5.64 -8.73
N ALA A 16 -4.12 -6.39 -7.74
CA ALA A 16 -4.38 -6.16 -6.33
C ALA A 16 -3.10 -6.29 -5.49
N VAL A 17 -3.00 -5.46 -4.45
CA VAL A 17 -1.88 -5.48 -3.50
C VAL A 17 -2.40 -5.28 -2.07
N LEU A 18 -1.71 -5.89 -1.10
CA LEU A 18 -1.93 -5.68 0.33
C LEU A 18 -0.66 -5.06 0.91
N LEU A 19 -0.82 -3.92 1.59
CA LEU A 19 0.29 -3.14 2.15
C LEU A 19 0.24 -3.17 3.68
N GLU A 20 1.35 -3.59 4.28
CA GLU A 20 1.62 -3.40 5.70
C GLU A 20 2.49 -2.15 5.87
N VAL A 21 1.93 -1.11 6.50
CA VAL A 21 2.59 0.21 6.63
C VAL A 21 3.28 0.43 7.98
N GLY A 22 3.15 -0.54 8.90
CA GLY A 22 3.80 -0.55 10.20
C GLY A 22 3.18 -1.58 11.15
N TYR A 23 3.83 -1.82 12.29
CA TYR A 23 3.40 -2.77 13.31
C TYR A 23 2.75 -2.08 14.51
N VAL A 24 1.45 -2.31 14.72
CA VAL A 24 0.74 -1.83 15.94
C VAL A 24 1.28 -2.50 17.21
N THR A 25 1.82 -3.71 17.10
CA THR A 25 2.42 -4.43 18.25
C THR A 25 3.77 -3.86 18.69
N ASN A 26 4.40 -3.00 17.88
CA ASN A 26 5.60 -2.27 18.24
C ASN A 26 5.20 -0.87 18.76
N PRO A 27 5.37 -0.56 20.05
CA PRO A 27 4.91 0.72 20.63
C PRO A 27 5.48 1.96 19.93
N MET A 28 6.71 1.89 19.42
CA MET A 28 7.32 3.00 18.70
C MET A 28 6.69 3.22 17.31
N GLU A 29 6.26 2.15 16.65
CA GLU A 29 5.60 2.24 15.35
C GLU A 29 4.13 2.59 15.49
N GLU A 30 3.43 2.01 16.48
CA GLU A 30 2.07 2.40 16.85
C GLU A 30 1.97 3.93 17.06
N GLN A 31 2.87 4.50 17.85
CA GLN A 31 2.91 5.94 18.08
C GLN A 31 3.15 6.76 16.81
N LYS A 32 3.85 6.22 15.81
CA LYS A 32 4.03 6.88 14.51
C LYS A 32 2.79 6.73 13.64
N LEU A 33 2.17 5.55 13.61
CA LEU A 33 0.94 5.26 12.87
C LEU A 33 -0.22 6.17 13.29
N LEU A 34 -0.22 6.64 14.53
CA LEU A 34 -1.24 7.56 15.05
C LEU A 34 -1.01 9.04 14.67
N LYS A 35 0.12 9.40 14.06
CA LYS A 35 0.40 10.80 13.71
C LYS A 35 -0.17 11.16 12.34
N GLU A 36 -0.87 12.29 12.28
CA GLU A 36 -1.48 12.79 11.05
C GLU A 36 -0.46 13.04 9.93
N ASP A 37 0.73 13.56 10.25
CA ASP A 37 1.79 13.81 9.26
C ASP A 37 2.30 12.50 8.64
N PHE A 38 2.42 11.44 9.45
CA PHE A 38 2.82 10.13 8.98
C PHE A 38 1.75 9.48 8.10
N GLN A 39 0.48 9.54 8.53
CA GLN A 39 -0.66 9.06 7.75
C GLN A 39 -0.76 9.80 6.41
N TYR A 40 -0.60 11.12 6.40
CA TYR A 40 -0.67 11.93 5.19
C TYR A 40 0.45 11.57 4.21
N ARG A 41 1.67 11.33 4.72
CA ARG A 41 2.81 10.88 3.89
C ARG A 41 2.54 9.51 3.25
N ILE A 42 2.01 8.55 4.02
CA ILE A 42 1.62 7.24 3.47
C ILE A 42 0.56 7.40 2.39
N ALA A 43 -0.51 8.14 2.66
CA ALA A 43 -1.60 8.34 1.72
C ALA A 43 -1.12 9.01 0.42
N THR A 44 -0.26 10.02 0.54
CA THR A 44 0.36 10.71 -0.60
C THR A 44 1.14 9.73 -1.47
N SER A 45 2.04 8.94 -0.87
CA SER A 45 2.82 7.96 -1.61
C SER A 45 1.98 6.87 -2.27
N ILE A 46 0.87 6.45 -1.65
CA ILE A 46 -0.07 5.49 -2.26
C ILE A 46 -0.72 6.10 -3.51
N ILE A 47 -1.17 7.36 -3.42
CA ILE A 47 -1.80 8.06 -4.55
C ILE A 47 -0.80 8.23 -5.70
N GLU A 48 0.43 8.66 -5.42
CA GLU A 48 1.50 8.81 -6.41
C GLU A 48 1.73 7.50 -7.16
N VAL A 49 1.90 6.38 -6.45
CA VAL A 49 2.13 5.07 -7.07
C VAL A 49 0.93 4.60 -7.90
N ILE A 50 -0.30 4.84 -7.46
CA ILE A 50 -1.50 4.49 -8.24
C ILE A 50 -1.55 5.34 -9.53
N GLN A 51 -1.25 6.63 -9.45
CA GLN A 51 -1.22 7.51 -10.62
C GLN A 51 -0.16 7.09 -11.62
N ASP A 52 1.05 6.75 -11.15
CA ASP A 52 2.14 6.26 -11.98
C ASP A 52 1.75 4.93 -12.65
N TYR A 53 1.19 3.99 -11.89
CA TYR A 53 0.73 2.70 -12.43
C TYR A 53 -0.31 2.87 -13.54
N LEU A 54 -1.31 3.71 -13.31
CA LEU A 54 -2.37 3.98 -14.30
C LEU A 54 -1.85 4.73 -15.52
N SER A 55 -0.85 5.59 -15.36
CA SER A 55 -0.25 6.34 -16.48
C SER A 55 0.57 5.41 -17.37
N ASN A 56 1.42 4.58 -16.77
CA ASN A 56 2.23 3.60 -17.50
C ASN A 56 1.35 2.55 -18.21
N THR A 57 0.24 2.13 -17.59
CA THR A 57 -0.68 1.16 -18.21
C THR A 57 -1.36 1.74 -19.47
N ARG A 58 -1.61 3.05 -19.52
CA ARG A 58 -2.25 3.71 -20.68
C ARG A 58 -1.32 3.95 -21.87
N GLU A 59 0.00 3.86 -21.67
CA GLU A 59 0.99 4.01 -22.75
C GLU A 59 1.28 2.67 -23.46
N GLU A 60 0.88 1.55 -22.86
CA GLU A 60 1.08 0.19 -23.41
C GLU A 60 -0.15 -0.36 -24.17
N ASP A 61 -1.26 0.40 -24.21
CA ASP A 61 -2.47 0.15 -25.02
C ASP A 61 -2.42 0.85 -26.39
#